data_AF-A0A536XA05-F1
#
_entry.id   AF-A0A536XA05-F1
#
_cell.length_a   1.000
_cell.length_b   1.000
_cell.length_c   1.000
_cell.angle_alpha   90.00
_cell.angle_beta   90.00
_cell.angle_gamma   90.00
#
_symmetry.space_group_name_H-M   'P 1'
#
loop_
_entity.id
_entity.type
_entity.pdbx_description
1 polymer ?
#
loop_
_entity_poly.entity_id
_entity_poly.type
_entity_poly.pdbx_seq_one_letter_code
_entity_poly.pdbx_strand_id
1 'polypeptide(L)'
;QQVTPLLAEVLEVALPDAGFYLWADVSKVAPAGSDVAFARGLLAQYNVAVLPGSLLAREANGVNPGAGRIRLALVAEVEECLEAAQRIVSYVHSLTTQ
;
A
#
# COMPACT_ATOMS: atom_id res chain seq x y z
N GLN A 1 12.34 12.87 -5.69
CA GLN A 1 12.05 12.06 -4.48
C GLN A 1 10.89 12.69 -3.69
N GLN A 2 9.67 12.71 -4.23
CA GLN A 2 8.50 13.40 -3.60
C GLN A 2 7.36 12.45 -3.18
N VAL A 3 7.38 11.19 -3.65
CA VAL A 3 6.29 10.21 -3.45
C VAL A 3 6.32 9.60 -2.05
N THR A 4 7.50 9.23 -1.56
CA THR A 4 7.67 8.58 -0.25
C THR A 4 7.18 9.43 0.93
N PRO A 5 7.54 10.72 1.07
CA PRO A 5 7.03 11.52 2.19
C PRO A 5 5.52 11.63 2.18
N LEU A 6 4.88 11.72 1.00
CA LEU A 6 3.44 11.79 0.88
C LEU A 6 2.75 10.49 1.35
N LEU A 7 3.31 9.33 0.99
CA LEU A 7 2.80 8.04 1.46
C LEU A 7 3.05 7.84 2.96
N ALA A 8 4.16 8.34 3.49
CA ALA A 8 4.52 8.24 4.91
C ALA A 8 3.59 9.03 5.85
N GLU A 9 2.82 9.98 5.33
CA GLU A 9 1.80 10.71 6.11
C GLU A 9 0.63 9.80 6.53
N VAL A 10 0.29 8.81 5.70
CA VAL A 10 -0.92 7.98 5.85
C VAL A 10 -0.64 6.50 6.06
N LEU A 11 0.54 6.03 5.63
CA LEU A 11 0.94 4.64 5.67
C LEU A 11 2.30 4.50 6.33
N GLU A 12 2.47 3.43 7.09
CA GLU A 12 3.77 3.08 7.65
C GLU A 12 4.63 2.47 6.54
N VAL A 13 5.39 3.32 5.84
CA VAL A 13 6.28 2.94 4.74
C VAL A 13 7.71 3.37 5.05
N ALA A 14 8.67 2.47 4.86
CA ALA A 14 10.09 2.78 4.98
C ALA A 14 10.71 2.90 3.58
N LEU A 15 11.51 3.95 3.36
CA LEU A 15 12.31 4.08 2.15
C LEU A 15 13.45 3.04 2.20
N PRO A 16 13.54 2.09 1.25
CA PRO A 16 14.69 1.21 1.17
C PRO A 16 15.91 1.98 0.64
N ASP A 17 17.11 1.64 1.14
CA ASP A 17 18.40 2.23 0.72
C ASP A 17 18.69 2.08 -0.78
N ALA A 18 18.11 1.05 -1.42
CA ALA A 18 18.11 0.89 -2.87
C ALA A 18 16.92 0.00 -3.30
N GLY A 19 16.13 0.46 -4.27
CA GLY A 19 15.08 -0.36 -4.90
C GLY A 19 13.85 0.43 -5.34
N PHE A 20 13.06 -0.18 -6.23
CA PHE A 20 11.80 0.37 -6.75
C PHE A 20 10.57 -0.18 -6.02
N TYR A 21 10.77 -1.07 -5.05
CA TYR A 21 9.69 -1.75 -4.32
C TYR A 21 9.55 -1.18 -2.92
N LEU A 22 8.40 -0.58 -2.64
CA LEU A 22 8.02 -0.11 -1.31
C LEU A 22 7.07 -1.13 -0.68
N TRP A 23 7.32 -1.45 0.59
CA TRP A 23 6.43 -2.26 1.41
C TRP A 23 5.74 -1.33 2.41
N ALA A 24 4.44 -1.13 2.23
CA ALA A 24 3.63 -0.31 3.12
C ALA A 24 2.79 -1.21 4.02
N ASP A 25 2.85 -0.97 5.32
CA ASP A 25 1.98 -1.63 6.29
C ASP A 25 0.59 -0.97 6.25
N VAL A 26 -0.42 -1.78 5.93
CA VAL A 26 -1.82 -1.36 5.84
C VAL A 26 -2.64 -1.98 6.96
N SER A 27 -2.07 -2.76 7.88
CA SER A 27 -2.81 -3.50 8.91
C SER A 27 -3.69 -2.59 9.78
N LYS A 28 -3.26 -1.33 9.99
CA LYS A 28 -3.96 -0.32 10.79
C LYS A 28 -5.07 0.42 10.05
N VAL A 29 -4.98 0.51 8.72
CA VAL A 29 -5.91 1.32 7.89
C VAL A 29 -6.80 0.46 7.00
N ALA A 30 -6.40 -0.77 6.73
CA ALA A 30 -7.14 -1.69 5.89
C ALA A 30 -8.41 -2.17 6.61
N PRO A 31 -9.54 -2.28 5.88
CA PRO A 31 -10.76 -2.90 6.41
C PRO A 31 -10.44 -4.30 6.95
N ALA A 32 -10.73 -4.51 8.24
CA ALA A 32 -10.44 -5.75 8.98
C ALA A 32 -8.96 -6.21 8.91
N GLY A 33 -8.01 -5.27 8.71
CA GLY A 33 -6.59 -5.57 8.57
C GLY A 33 -6.21 -6.38 7.32
N SER A 34 -7.12 -6.50 6.35
CA SER A 34 -6.92 -7.30 5.15
C SER A 34 -6.27 -6.48 4.03
N ASP A 35 -5.03 -6.83 3.69
CA ASP A 35 -4.32 -6.25 2.54
C ASP A 35 -5.04 -6.50 1.20
N VAL A 36 -5.75 -7.63 1.08
CA VAL A 36 -6.59 -7.93 -0.08
C VAL A 36 -7.81 -7.00 -0.15
N ALA A 37 -8.48 -6.76 0.97
CA ALA A 37 -9.63 -5.85 1.00
C ALA A 37 -9.21 -4.42 0.65
N PHE A 38 -8.07 -3.97 1.19
CA PHE A 38 -7.47 -2.67 0.87
C PHE A 38 -7.15 -2.56 -0.64
N ALA A 39 -6.45 -3.55 -1.20
CA ALA A 39 -6.08 -3.54 -2.61
C ALA A 39 -7.31 -3.54 -3.54
N ARG A 40 -8.35 -4.30 -3.20
CA ARG A 40 -9.61 -4.33 -3.96
C ARG A 40 -10.35 -3.01 -3.89
N GLY A 41 -10.44 -2.39 -2.72
CA GLY A 41 -11.12 -1.10 -2.55
C GLY A 41 -10.39 0.03 -3.27
N LEU A 42 -9.07 0.05 -3.18
CA LEU A 42 -8.22 1.01 -3.89
C LEU A 42 -8.36 0.87 -5.42
N LEU A 43 -8.37 -0.36 -5.94
CA LEU A 43 -8.62 -0.61 -7.36
C LEU A 43 -10.03 -0.18 -7.78
N ALA A 44 -11.05 -0.50 -6.99
CA ALA A 44 -12.45 -0.20 -7.33
C ALA A 44 -12.77 1.30 -7.30
N GLN A 45 -12.21 2.05 -6.36
CA GLN A 45 -12.56 3.46 -6.14
C GLN A 45 -11.61 4.42 -6.85
N TYR A 46 -10.32 4.07 -6.91
CA TYR A 46 -9.27 4.97 -7.39
C TYR A 46 -8.53 4.41 -8.62
N ASN A 47 -8.90 3.22 -9.11
CA ASN A 47 -8.29 2.56 -10.26
C ASN A 47 -6.76 2.40 -10.12
N VAL A 48 -6.29 2.19 -8.88
CA VAL A 48 -4.87 1.93 -8.57
C VAL A 48 -4.72 0.46 -8.17
N ALA A 49 -3.93 -0.28 -8.94
CA ALA A 49 -3.62 -1.67 -8.66
C ALA A 49 -2.36 -1.78 -7.78
N VAL A 50 -2.49 -2.47 -6.64
CA VAL A 50 -1.39 -2.76 -5.72
C VAL A 50 -1.34 -4.25 -5.44
N LEU A 51 -0.16 -4.76 -5.07
CA LEU A 51 -0.01 -6.19 -4.82
C LEU A 51 -0.17 -6.51 -3.32
N PRO A 52 -1.17 -7.32 -2.93
CA PRO A 52 -1.34 -7.74 -1.54
C PRO A 52 -0.18 -8.65 -1.10
N GLY A 53 0.43 -8.34 0.03
CA GLY A 53 1.56 -9.09 0.57
C GLY A 53 1.19 -10.49 1.03
N SER A 54 -0.06 -10.71 1.47
CA SER A 54 -0.56 -12.03 1.86
C SER A 54 -0.52 -13.05 0.72
N LEU A 55 -0.59 -12.59 -0.54
CA LEU A 55 -0.49 -13.43 -1.74
C LEU A 55 0.96 -13.73 -2.16
N LEU A 56 1.92 -12.93 -1.67
CA LEU A 56 3.35 -13.10 -1.97
C LEU A 56 4.04 -14.06 -1.00
N ALA A 57 3.59 -14.08 0.25
CA ALA A 57 4.14 -14.93 1.28
C ALA A 57 3.22 -16.13 1.56
N ARG A 58 3.84 -17.27 1.86
CA ARG A 58 3.12 -18.45 2.34
C ARG A 58 3.08 -18.43 3.85
N GLU A 59 2.00 -18.96 4.41
CA GLU A 59 1.91 -19.19 5.84
C GLU A 59 3.03 -20.13 6.29
N ALA A 60 3.80 -19.70 7.28
CA ALA A 60 4.85 -20.47 7.91
C ALA A 60 4.64 -20.41 9.42
N ASN A 61 4.56 -21.58 10.07
CA ASN A 61 4.30 -21.68 11.52
C ASN A 61 3.01 -20.94 11.98
N GLY A 62 1.95 -20.96 11.16
CA GLY A 62 0.67 -20.32 11.48
C GLY A 62 0.66 -18.79 11.33
N VAL A 63 1.72 -18.19 10.76
CA VAL A 63 1.82 -16.75 10.53
C VAL A 63 2.17 -16.49 9.07
N ASN A 64 1.43 -15.59 8.41
CA ASN A 64 1.78 -15.10 7.08
C ASN A 64 2.55 -13.77 7.23
N PRO A 65 3.86 -13.73 6.93
CA PRO A 65 4.67 -12.52 7.13
C PRO A 65 4.33 -11.39 6.13
N GLY A 66 3.57 -11.69 5.08
CA GLY A 66 3.07 -10.70 4.12
C GLY A 66 1.67 -10.17 4.43
N ALA A 67 0.94 -10.77 5.37
CA ALA A 67 -0.39 -10.31 5.74
C ALA A 67 -0.36 -8.89 6.31
N GLY A 68 -1.34 -8.07 5.92
CA GLY A 68 -1.44 -6.69 6.37
C GLY A 68 -0.42 -5.74 5.72
N ARG A 69 0.28 -6.17 4.66
CA ARG A 69 1.21 -5.32 3.91
C ARG A 69 0.87 -5.32 2.43
N ILE A 70 1.17 -4.23 1.74
CA ILE A 70 1.08 -4.14 0.28
C ILE A 70 2.45 -3.80 -0.32
N ARG A 71 2.69 -4.30 -1.53
CA ARG A 71 3.88 -3.97 -2.32
C ARG A 71 3.52 -2.98 -3.42
N LEU A 72 4.19 -1.83 -3.40
CA LEU A 72 4.09 -0.77 -4.40
C LEU A 72 5.36 -0.81 -5.27
N ALA A 73 5.20 -0.71 -6.58
CA ALA A 73 6.32 -0.68 -7.53
C ALA A 73 6.38 0.71 -8.18
N LEU A 74 7.38 1.50 -7.84
CA LEU A 74 7.65 2.83 -8.42
C LEU A 74 8.43 2.67 -9.73
N VAL A 75 7.81 2.03 -10.72
CA VAL A 75 8.42 1.76 -12.04
C VAL A 75 7.90 2.72 -13.12
N ALA A 76 6.77 3.37 -12.86
CA ALA A 76 6.15 4.36 -13.74
C ALA A 76 6.85 5.73 -13.65
N GLU A 77 6.46 6.66 -14.51
CA GLU A 77 6.97 8.04 -14.49
C GLU A 77 6.68 8.72 -13.15
N VAL A 78 7.46 9.76 -12.83
CA VAL A 78 7.37 10.45 -11.53
C VAL A 78 5.98 11.06 -11.30
N GLU A 79 5.35 11.61 -12.35
CA GLU A 79 4.01 12.18 -12.28
C GLU A 79 2.95 11.11 -11.98
N GLU A 80 3.02 9.94 -12.64
CA GLU A 80 2.11 8.82 -12.38
C GLU A 80 2.26 8.29 -10.96
N CYS A 81 3.50 8.21 -10.46
CA CYS A 81 3.76 7.79 -9.08
C CYS A 81 3.20 8.79 -8.06
N LEU A 82 3.29 10.09 -8.33
CA LEU A 82 2.72 11.14 -7.48
C LEU A 82 1.19 11.07 -7.45
N GLU A 83 0.56 10.91 -8.62
CA GLU A 83 -0.89 10.78 -8.72
C GLU A 83 -1.38 9.52 -7.98
N ALA A 84 -0.71 8.38 -8.17
CA ALA A 84 -1.03 7.15 -7.45
C ALA A 84 -0.91 7.33 -5.94
N ALA A 85 0.12 8.04 -5.47
CA ALA A 85 0.32 8.32 -4.04
C ALA A 85 -0.78 9.22 -3.47
N GLN A 86 -1.18 10.27 -4.18
CA GLN A 86 -2.30 11.14 -3.79
C GLN A 86 -3.62 10.37 -3.72
N ARG A 87 -3.87 9.46 -4.66
CA ARG A 87 -5.04 8.58 -4.66
C ARG A 87 -5.03 7.64 -3.45
N ILE A 88 -3.88 7.07 -3.10
CA ILE A 88 -3.72 6.23 -1.90
C ILE A 88 -4.01 7.01 -0.63
N VAL A 89 -3.44 8.22 -0.48
CA VAL A 89 -3.73 9.13 0.64
C VAL A 89 -5.22 9.41 0.76
N SER A 90 -5.85 9.77 -0.37
CA SER A 90 -7.29 10.05 -0.41
C SER A 90 -8.12 8.84 0.00
N TYR A 91 -7.74 7.64 -0.44
CA TYR A 91 -8.40 6.40 -0.06
C TYR A 91 -8.26 6.13 1.44
N VAL A 92 -7.05 6.24 2.01
CA VAL A 92 -6.83 6.03 3.45
C VAL A 92 -7.65 7.02 4.28
N HIS A 93 -7.68 8.30 3.91
CA HIS A 93 -8.55 9.28 4.59
C HIS A 93 -10.03 8.91 4.50
N SER A 94 -10.51 8.37 3.37
CA SER A 94 -11.89 7.92 3.23
C SER A 94 -12.25 6.74 4.16
N LEU A 95 -11.25 5.93 4.52
CA LEU A 95 -11.41 4.79 5.45
C LEU A 95 -11.38 5.24 6.92
N THR A 96 -10.56 6.25 7.26
CA THR A 96 -10.46 6.79 8.62
C THR A 96 -11.65 7.71 8.99
N THR A 97 -12.37 8.23 8.01
CA THR A 97 -13.52 9.13 8.22
C THR A 97 -14.85 8.39 8.45
N GLN A 98 -14.83 7.06 8.58
CA GLN A 98 -15.98 6.23 8.96
C GLN A 98 -15.80 5.60 10.34
#